data_AF-A0A7X4H1G4-F1
#
_entry.id   AF-A0A7X4H1G4-F1
#
_cell.length_a   1.000
_cell.length_b   1.000
_cell.length_c   1.000
_cell.angle_alpha   90.00
_cell.angle_beta   90.00
_cell.angle_gamma   90.00
#
_symmetry.space_group_name_H-M   'P 1'
#
loop_
_entity.id
_entity.type
_entity.pdbx_description
1 polymer ?
#
loop_
_entity_poly.entity_id
_entity_poly.type
_entity_poly.pdbx_seq_one_letter_code
_entity_poly.pdbx_strand_id
1 'polypeptide(L)'
;MDVRIRDRIFAAADRLHQSNGAGDSFPTVGAVREVAKVNMNDACVGMREWRKAQTAQVAMIAVDVPAPLQQASDDALQALWQAATALANETLQAAQAAWQAERSELEALNQQVASAFETQALELEGQKTLVGRVQAECAQAIADMKASQQRADALSQEDALLRAAAEHARSRITELEQHAEVLRREHGELLTALTSANRYIDEMR
;
A
#
# COMPACT_ATOMS: atom_id res chain seq x y z
N MET A 1 -59.49 28.83 -62.43
CA MET A 1 -60.81 29.47 -62.34
C MET A 1 -60.61 30.88 -61.82
N ASP A 2 -61.24 31.90 -62.42
CA ASP A 2 -61.16 33.28 -61.93
C ASP A 2 -61.81 33.38 -60.53
N VAL A 3 -61.15 34.07 -59.60
CA VAL A 3 -61.60 34.28 -58.22
C VAL A 3 -63.01 34.86 -58.18
N ARG A 4 -63.34 35.80 -59.08
CA ARG A 4 -64.68 36.40 -59.15
C ARG A 4 -65.76 35.42 -59.59
N ILE A 5 -65.41 34.45 -60.44
CA ILE A 5 -66.32 33.39 -60.90
C ILE A 5 -66.52 32.36 -59.77
N ARG A 6 -65.44 32.04 -59.04
CA ARG A 6 -65.48 31.15 -57.88
C ARG A 6 -66.38 31.70 -56.77
N ASP A 7 -66.21 32.96 -56.43
CA ASP A 7 -66.98 33.60 -55.34
C ASP A 7 -68.48 33.69 -55.69
N ARG A 8 -68.82 33.90 -56.97
CA ARG A 8 -70.21 33.82 -57.46
C ARG A 8 -70.80 32.43 -57.34
N ILE A 9 -70.02 31.39 -57.64
CA ILE A 9 -70.45 29.99 -57.51
C ILE A 9 -70.64 29.61 -56.05
N PHE A 10 -69.73 30.01 -55.16
CA PHE A 10 -69.84 29.76 -53.72
C PHE A 10 -71.06 30.48 -53.15
N ALA A 11 -71.25 31.77 -53.45
CA ALA A 11 -72.42 32.51 -53.01
C ALA A 11 -73.75 31.94 -53.56
N ALA A 12 -73.76 31.46 -54.80
CA ALA A 12 -74.93 30.80 -55.38
C ALA A 12 -75.19 29.43 -54.73
N ALA A 13 -74.14 28.65 -54.47
CA ALA A 13 -74.21 27.39 -53.78
C ALA A 13 -74.71 27.57 -52.34
N ASP A 14 -74.21 28.55 -51.60
CA ASP A 14 -74.67 28.87 -50.25
C ASP A 14 -76.14 29.26 -50.23
N ARG A 15 -76.57 30.14 -51.14
CA ARG A 15 -77.99 30.52 -51.26
C ARG A 15 -78.88 29.33 -51.57
N LEU A 16 -78.45 28.47 -52.50
CA LEU A 16 -79.21 27.28 -52.88
C LEU A 16 -79.23 26.22 -51.77
N HIS A 17 -78.13 26.08 -51.05
CA HIS A 17 -78.03 25.17 -49.91
C HIS A 17 -78.91 25.63 -48.75
N GLN A 18 -78.98 26.94 -48.51
CA GLN A 18 -79.89 27.55 -47.53
C GLN A 18 -81.37 27.48 -47.97
N SER A 19 -81.66 27.67 -49.25
CA SER A 19 -83.04 27.64 -49.78
C SER A 19 -83.62 26.24 -49.90
N ASN A 20 -82.78 25.21 -50.04
CA ASN A 20 -83.23 23.81 -50.12
C ASN A 20 -83.72 23.25 -48.76
N GLY A 21 -83.79 24.08 -47.71
CA GLY A 21 -84.22 23.69 -46.38
C GLY A 21 -83.14 22.89 -45.64
N ALA A 22 -83.24 22.84 -44.31
CA ALA A 22 -82.26 22.28 -43.39
C ALA A 22 -82.16 20.73 -43.47
N GLY A 23 -81.79 20.17 -44.63
CA GLY A 23 -81.64 18.73 -44.82
C GLY A 23 -80.69 18.37 -45.97
N ASP A 24 -79.41 18.18 -45.63
CA ASP A 24 -78.37 17.29 -46.19
C ASP A 24 -78.14 17.16 -47.70
N SER A 25 -78.88 17.84 -48.56
CA SER A 25 -78.70 17.74 -50.00
C SER A 25 -77.88 18.91 -50.54
N PHE A 26 -76.68 18.60 -51.02
CA PHE A 26 -75.87 19.58 -51.73
C PHE A 26 -76.58 20.05 -52.99
N PRO A 27 -76.54 21.36 -53.30
CA PRO A 27 -77.16 21.87 -54.51
C PRO A 27 -76.54 21.20 -55.75
N THR A 28 -77.37 20.98 -56.77
CA THR A 28 -76.91 20.37 -58.01
C THR A 28 -76.08 21.37 -58.81
N VAL A 29 -75.09 20.88 -59.55
CA VAL A 29 -74.22 21.74 -60.37
C VAL A 29 -75.02 22.54 -61.40
N GLY A 30 -76.12 21.96 -61.92
CA GLY A 30 -77.02 22.62 -62.87
C GLY A 30 -77.73 23.83 -62.28
N ALA A 31 -78.27 23.71 -61.07
CA ALA A 31 -78.94 24.81 -60.37
C ALA A 31 -77.95 25.94 -60.04
N VAL A 32 -76.75 25.57 -59.57
CA VAL A 32 -75.70 26.54 -59.25
C VAL A 32 -75.21 27.25 -60.50
N ARG A 33 -75.08 26.56 -61.63
CA ARG A 33 -74.71 27.15 -62.93
C ARG A 33 -75.73 28.21 -63.38
N GLU A 34 -77.01 27.91 -63.22
CA GLU A 34 -78.11 28.80 -63.62
C GLU A 34 -78.13 30.08 -62.77
N VAL A 35 -78.03 29.94 -61.44
CA VAL A 35 -78.03 31.08 -60.50
C VAL A 35 -76.74 31.88 -60.60
N ALA A 36 -75.59 31.22 -60.70
CA ALA A 36 -74.30 31.89 -60.82
C ALA A 36 -74.06 32.48 -62.20
N LYS A 37 -74.80 32.09 -63.26
CA LYS A 37 -74.63 32.51 -64.66
C LYS A 37 -73.20 32.32 -65.17
N VAL A 38 -72.73 31.08 -65.12
CA VAL A 38 -71.36 30.65 -65.47
C VAL A 38 -71.40 29.46 -66.44
N ASN A 39 -70.27 29.14 -67.07
CA ASN A 39 -70.20 27.93 -67.90
C ASN A 39 -70.23 26.65 -67.04
N MET A 40 -70.50 25.51 -67.68
CA MET A 40 -70.66 24.23 -66.99
C MET A 40 -69.38 23.75 -66.30
N ASN A 41 -68.21 24.02 -66.89
CA ASN A 41 -66.93 23.56 -66.37
C ASN A 41 -66.57 24.29 -65.06
N ASP A 42 -66.76 25.61 -65.03
CA ASP A 42 -66.54 26.45 -63.85
C ASP A 42 -67.50 26.06 -62.71
N ALA A 43 -68.76 25.76 -63.03
CA ALA A 43 -69.73 25.28 -62.04
C ALA A 43 -69.32 23.94 -61.42
N CYS A 44 -68.84 22.99 -62.24
CA CYS A 44 -68.36 21.68 -61.77
C CYS A 44 -67.15 21.81 -60.84
N VAL A 45 -66.17 22.64 -61.21
CA VAL A 45 -64.95 22.85 -60.43
C VAL A 45 -65.28 23.57 -59.12
N GLY A 46 -66.00 24.69 -59.19
CA GLY A 46 -66.38 25.47 -58.01
C GLY A 46 -67.25 24.67 -57.02
N MET A 47 -68.19 23.86 -57.51
CA MET A 47 -68.99 22.99 -56.63
C MET A 47 -68.19 21.86 -55.97
N ARG A 48 -67.15 21.33 -56.64
CA ARG A 48 -66.24 20.36 -56.04
C ARG A 48 -65.43 20.99 -54.91
N GLU A 49 -64.93 22.20 -55.12
CA GLU A 49 -64.19 22.97 -54.11
C GLU A 49 -65.09 23.36 -52.93
N TRP A 50 -66.31 23.84 -53.20
CA TRP A 50 -67.27 24.22 -52.16
C TRP A 50 -67.72 23.03 -51.31
N ARG A 51 -68.01 21.87 -51.91
CA ARG A 51 -68.32 20.64 -51.13
C ARG A 51 -67.15 20.20 -50.27
N LYS A 52 -65.92 20.27 -50.81
CA LYS A 52 -64.70 19.94 -50.05
C LYS A 52 -64.52 20.88 -48.85
N ALA A 53 -64.86 22.16 -48.99
CA ALA A 53 -64.84 23.11 -47.89
C ALA A 53 -65.88 22.78 -46.79
N GLN A 54 -67.06 22.30 -47.17
CA GLN A 54 -68.10 21.89 -46.21
C GLN A 54 -67.76 20.61 -45.41
N THR A 55 -67.01 19.66 -45.97
CA THR A 55 -66.66 18.41 -45.29
C THR A 55 -65.37 18.52 -44.44
N ALA A 56 -64.59 19.60 -44.58
CA ALA A 56 -63.26 19.72 -43.95
C ALA A 56 -63.25 20.29 -42.51
N GLN A 57 -64.40 20.63 -41.93
CA GLN A 57 -64.48 21.09 -40.53
C GLN A 57 -64.65 19.90 -39.57
N VAL A 58 -63.53 19.29 -39.15
CA VAL A 58 -63.48 18.46 -37.95
C VAL A 58 -62.60 19.20 -36.93
N ALA A 59 -63.21 19.72 -35.87
CA ALA A 59 -62.49 20.40 -34.80
C ALA A 59 -61.72 19.35 -33.97
N MET A 60 -60.42 19.58 -33.80
CA MET A 60 -59.56 18.76 -32.95
C MET A 60 -59.95 19.01 -31.48
N ILE A 61 -60.42 17.96 -30.78
CA ILE A 61 -60.80 18.05 -29.37
C ILE A 61 -59.53 17.92 -28.52
N ALA A 62 -59.13 19.01 -27.87
CA ALA A 62 -58.11 18.96 -26.82
C ALA A 62 -58.74 18.29 -25.59
N VAL A 63 -58.33 17.05 -25.30
CA VAL A 63 -58.75 16.35 -24.09
C VAL A 63 -57.81 16.77 -22.97
N ASP A 64 -58.36 17.50 -21.99
CA ASP A 64 -57.63 17.89 -20.79
C ASP A 64 -57.52 16.69 -19.84
N VAL A 65 -56.40 16.54 -19.14
CA VAL A 65 -56.16 15.40 -18.24
C VAL A 65 -57.10 15.54 -17.02
N PRO A 66 -57.89 14.51 -16.67
CA PRO A 66 -58.79 14.59 -15.53
C PRO A 66 -58.05 14.90 -14.22
N ALA A 67 -58.57 15.83 -13.43
CA ALA A 67 -57.97 16.25 -12.16
C ALA A 67 -57.60 15.10 -11.20
N PRO A 68 -58.39 14.01 -11.05
CA PRO A 68 -58.00 12.88 -10.21
C PRO A 68 -56.72 12.17 -10.68
N LEU A 69 -56.46 12.15 -11.99
CA LEU A 69 -55.27 11.53 -12.56
C LEU A 69 -54.04 12.42 -12.37
N GLN A 70 -54.18 13.75 -12.47
CA GLN A 70 -53.11 14.69 -12.13
C GLN A 70 -52.71 14.58 -10.66
N GLN A 71 -53.69 14.57 -9.74
CA GLN A 71 -53.44 14.41 -8.31
C GLN A 71 -52.69 13.09 -8.02
N ALA A 72 -53.14 11.98 -8.59
CA ALA A 72 -52.49 10.68 -8.41
C ALA A 72 -51.05 10.64 -8.97
N SER A 73 -50.79 11.37 -10.07
CA SER A 73 -49.45 11.55 -10.63
C SER A 73 -48.54 12.32 -9.68
N ASP A 74 -49.02 13.44 -9.15
CA ASP A 74 -48.25 14.30 -8.24
C ASP A 74 -47.94 13.57 -6.92
N ASP A 75 -48.91 12.85 -6.37
CA ASP A 75 -48.72 12.02 -5.17
C ASP A 75 -47.68 10.91 -5.41
N ALA A 76 -47.72 10.25 -6.57
CA ALA A 76 -46.76 9.21 -6.93
C ALA A 76 -45.34 9.77 -7.09
N LEU A 77 -45.20 10.94 -7.73
CA LEU A 77 -43.90 11.62 -7.86
C LEU A 77 -43.35 12.06 -6.51
N GLN A 78 -44.21 12.59 -5.62
CA GLN A 78 -43.83 12.96 -4.28
C GLN A 78 -43.35 11.74 -3.48
N ALA A 79 -44.07 10.62 -3.55
CA ALA A 79 -43.69 9.39 -2.87
C ALA A 79 -42.35 8.83 -3.40
N LEU A 80 -42.16 8.83 -4.73
CA LEU A 80 -40.90 8.41 -5.35
C LEU A 80 -39.73 9.30 -4.89
N TRP A 81 -39.92 10.61 -4.87
CA TRP A 81 -38.90 11.56 -4.43
C TRP A 81 -38.55 11.37 -2.94
N GLN A 82 -39.55 11.17 -2.08
CA GLN A 82 -39.33 10.89 -0.66
C GLN A 82 -38.57 9.58 -0.46
N ALA A 83 -38.92 8.52 -1.19
CA ALA A 83 -38.21 7.24 -1.12
C ALA A 83 -36.75 7.37 -1.61
N ALA A 84 -36.53 8.06 -2.74
CA ALA A 84 -35.21 8.28 -3.29
C ALA A 84 -34.31 9.10 -2.36
N THR A 85 -34.85 10.17 -1.76
CA THR A 85 -34.11 11.00 -0.80
C THR A 85 -33.81 10.26 0.50
N ALA A 86 -34.75 9.45 1.00
CA ALA A 86 -34.52 8.60 2.17
C ALA A 86 -33.37 7.62 1.91
N LEU A 87 -33.39 6.92 0.77
CA LEU A 87 -32.33 5.98 0.38
C LEU A 87 -30.97 6.69 0.18
N ALA A 88 -30.96 7.87 -0.45
CA ALA A 88 -29.73 8.65 -0.64
C ALA A 88 -29.14 9.10 0.71
N ASN A 89 -29.98 9.48 1.67
CA ASN A 89 -29.53 9.86 3.01
C ASN A 89 -29.00 8.66 3.80
N GLU A 90 -29.70 7.51 3.73
CA GLU A 90 -29.26 6.27 4.38
C GLU A 90 -27.91 5.80 3.85
N THR A 91 -27.76 5.77 2.52
CA THR A 91 -26.49 5.38 1.88
C THR A 91 -25.35 6.35 2.19
N LEU A 92 -25.63 7.65 2.25
CA LEU A 92 -24.65 8.66 2.68
C LEU A 92 -24.22 8.44 4.13
N GLN A 93 -25.16 8.23 5.04
CA GLN A 93 -24.86 7.98 6.46
C GLN A 93 -24.05 6.69 6.64
N ALA A 94 -24.42 5.63 5.92
CA ALA A 94 -23.68 4.37 5.94
C ALA A 94 -22.25 4.54 5.42
N ALA A 95 -22.06 5.25 4.31
CA ALA A 95 -20.73 5.53 3.76
C ALA A 95 -19.87 6.39 4.70
N GLN A 96 -20.47 7.41 5.34
CA GLN A 96 -19.78 8.23 6.34
C GLN A 96 -19.35 7.41 7.57
N ALA A 97 -20.23 6.55 8.07
CA ALA A 97 -19.91 5.67 9.19
C ALA A 97 -18.79 4.67 8.85
N ALA A 98 -18.86 4.04 7.67
CA ALA A 98 -17.83 3.13 7.19
C ALA A 98 -16.47 3.83 7.03
N TRP A 99 -16.46 5.03 6.45
CA TRP A 99 -15.24 5.82 6.30
C TRP A 99 -14.65 6.25 7.65
N GLN A 100 -15.48 6.66 8.61
CA GLN A 100 -15.00 7.00 9.96
C GLN A 100 -14.42 5.78 10.67
N ALA A 101 -15.05 4.61 10.53
CA ALA A 101 -14.54 3.36 11.08
C ALA A 101 -13.17 3.01 10.49
N GLU A 102 -13.04 2.96 9.16
CA GLU A 102 -11.78 2.68 8.47
C GLU A 102 -10.68 3.68 8.85
N ARG A 103 -11.02 4.97 8.92
CA ARG A 103 -10.09 6.00 9.36
C ARG A 103 -9.59 5.76 10.78
N SER A 104 -10.49 5.42 11.71
CA SER A 104 -10.10 5.12 13.10
C SER A 104 -9.23 3.87 13.21
N GLU A 105 -9.50 2.84 12.40
CA GLU A 105 -8.68 1.62 12.32
C GLU A 105 -7.29 1.91 11.75
N LEU A 106 -7.19 2.73 10.69
CA LEU A 106 -5.91 3.15 10.13
C LEU A 106 -5.11 4.00 11.11
N GLU A 107 -5.75 4.91 11.85
CA GLU A 107 -5.09 5.68 12.91
C GLU A 107 -4.56 4.76 14.02
N ALA A 108 -5.35 3.77 14.45
CA ALA A 108 -4.92 2.79 15.44
C ALA A 108 -3.77 1.91 14.94
N LEU A 109 -3.83 1.43 13.70
CA LEU A 109 -2.77 0.63 13.08
C LEU A 109 -1.48 1.44 12.95
N ASN A 110 -1.56 2.70 12.51
CA ASN A 110 -0.40 3.57 12.42
C ASN A 110 0.26 3.79 13.78
N GLN A 111 -0.52 3.96 14.85
CA GLN A 111 0.03 4.06 16.22
C GLN A 111 0.71 2.77 16.66
N GLN A 112 0.11 1.60 16.39
CA GLN A 112 0.70 0.30 16.72
C GLN A 112 2.03 0.09 15.97
N VAL A 113 2.07 0.42 14.68
CA VAL A 113 3.28 0.32 13.86
C VAL A 113 4.37 1.27 14.36
N ALA A 114 4.02 2.52 14.66
CA ALA A 114 4.97 3.49 15.21
C ALA A 114 5.57 3.00 16.54
N SER A 115 4.73 2.54 17.47
CA SER A 115 5.17 1.99 18.76
C SER A 115 6.05 0.75 18.61
N ALA A 116 5.72 -0.14 17.66
CA ALA A 116 6.55 -1.31 17.35
C ALA A 116 7.93 -0.91 16.82
N PHE A 117 8.00 0.08 15.92
CA PHE A 117 9.27 0.59 15.42
C PHE A 117 10.11 1.28 16.50
N GLU A 118 9.49 2.06 17.39
CA GLU A 118 10.17 2.67 18.53
C GLU A 118 10.75 1.61 19.47
N THR A 119 9.96 0.57 19.77
CA THR A 119 10.42 -0.57 20.60
C THR A 119 11.59 -1.28 19.94
N GLN A 120 11.49 -1.60 18.65
CA GLN A 120 12.55 -2.26 17.89
C GLN A 120 13.83 -1.41 17.83
N ALA A 121 13.71 -0.08 17.70
CA ALA A 121 14.86 0.82 17.71
C ALA A 121 15.59 0.79 19.07
N LEU A 122 14.85 0.79 20.17
CA LEU A 122 15.41 0.68 21.52
C LEU A 122 16.09 -0.68 21.75
N GLU A 123 15.46 -1.77 21.33
CA GLU A 123 16.02 -3.11 21.41
C GLU A 123 17.32 -3.22 20.61
N LEU A 124 17.35 -2.69 19.38
CA LEU A 124 18.53 -2.69 18.53
C LEU A 124 19.68 -1.90 19.16
N GLU A 125 19.40 -0.75 19.76
CA GLU A 125 20.41 0.06 20.44
C GLU A 125 20.96 -0.65 21.69
N GLY A 126 20.08 -1.33 22.44
CA GLY A 126 20.48 -2.19 23.55
C GLY A 126 21.37 -3.35 23.10
N GLN A 127 21.04 -4.00 21.99
CA GLN A 127 21.85 -5.07 21.41
C GLN A 127 23.21 -4.58 20.92
N LYS A 128 23.27 -3.43 20.23
CA LYS A 128 24.53 -2.81 19.81
C LYS A 128 25.44 -2.51 20.99
N THR A 129 24.86 -1.96 22.06
CA THR A 129 25.59 -1.68 23.30
C THR A 129 26.16 -2.96 23.92
N LEU A 130 25.34 -4.02 24.00
CA LEU A 130 25.77 -5.33 24.50
C LEU A 130 26.88 -5.94 23.66
N VAL A 131 26.75 -5.92 22.33
CA VAL A 131 27.78 -6.42 21.41
C VAL A 131 29.08 -5.65 21.57
N GLY A 132 29.02 -4.32 21.63
CA GLY A 132 30.20 -3.48 21.85
C GLY A 132 30.90 -3.80 23.17
N ARG A 133 30.13 -4.02 24.26
CA ARG A 133 30.68 -4.42 25.56
C ARG A 133 31.35 -5.79 25.49
N VAL A 134 30.69 -6.80 24.93
CA VAL A 134 31.24 -8.16 24.82
C VAL A 134 32.49 -8.18 23.94
N GLN A 135 32.52 -7.38 22.86
CA GLN A 135 33.72 -7.23 22.02
C GLN A 135 34.88 -6.63 22.81
N ALA A 136 34.64 -5.60 23.63
CA ALA A 136 35.66 -5.01 24.48
C ALA A 136 36.18 -6.00 25.54
N GLU A 137 35.26 -6.73 26.20
CA GLU A 137 35.60 -7.77 27.18
C GLU A 137 36.44 -8.90 26.54
N CYS A 138 36.08 -9.33 25.33
CA CYS A 138 36.81 -10.35 24.60
C CYS A 138 38.21 -9.87 24.19
N ALA A 139 38.33 -8.63 23.70
CA ALA A 139 39.62 -8.03 23.37
C ALA A 139 40.54 -7.94 24.60
N GLN A 140 39.99 -7.54 25.75
CA GLN A 140 40.72 -7.50 27.01
C GLN A 140 41.18 -8.89 27.44
N ALA A 141 40.30 -9.89 27.39
CA ALA A 141 40.65 -11.27 27.75
C ALA A 141 41.75 -11.85 26.85
N ILE A 142 41.74 -11.53 25.55
CA ILE A 142 42.81 -11.93 24.62
C ILE A 142 44.14 -11.25 24.98
N ALA A 143 44.10 -9.96 25.32
CA ALA A 143 45.30 -9.23 25.75
C ALA A 143 45.89 -9.81 27.05
N ASP A 144 45.04 -10.12 28.03
CA ASP A 144 45.45 -10.71 29.30
C ASP A 144 46.02 -12.12 29.11
N MET A 145 45.40 -12.94 28.25
CA MET A 145 45.92 -14.27 27.89
C MET A 145 47.29 -14.18 27.20
N LYS A 146 47.47 -13.20 26.30
CA LYS A 146 48.77 -13.00 25.65
C LYS A 146 49.83 -12.56 26.66
N ALA A 147 49.48 -11.67 27.58
CA ALA A 147 50.38 -11.21 28.63
C ALA A 147 50.76 -12.35 29.60
N SER A 148 49.80 -13.21 29.97
CA SER A 148 50.07 -14.37 30.83
C SER A 148 50.95 -15.40 30.12
N GLN A 149 50.73 -15.66 28.82
CA GLN A 149 51.58 -16.53 28.02
C GLN A 149 53.02 -16.01 27.96
N GLN A 150 53.22 -14.72 27.72
CA GLN A 150 54.56 -14.11 27.68
C GLN A 150 55.29 -14.24 29.04
N ARG A 151 54.57 -14.09 30.15
CA ARG A 151 55.15 -14.30 31.50
C ARG A 151 55.52 -15.76 31.72
N ALA A 152 54.68 -16.70 31.29
CA ALA A 152 54.97 -18.12 31.39
C ALA A 152 56.20 -18.51 30.56
N ASP A 153 56.31 -17.99 29.34
CA ASP A 153 57.48 -18.22 28.47
C ASP A 153 58.76 -17.64 29.09
N ALA A 154 58.70 -16.44 29.67
CA ALA A 154 59.84 -15.83 30.36
C ALA A 154 60.29 -16.63 31.58
N LEU A 155 59.35 -17.08 32.42
CA LEU A 155 59.64 -17.94 33.57
C LEU A 155 60.22 -19.29 33.13
N SER A 156 59.73 -19.87 32.04
CA SER A 156 60.27 -21.12 31.50
C SER A 156 61.71 -20.95 31.00
N GLN A 157 62.05 -19.80 30.41
CA GLN A 157 63.42 -19.50 29.99
C GLN A 157 64.33 -19.31 31.20
N GLU A 158 63.87 -18.60 32.23
CA GLU A 158 64.61 -18.42 33.48
C GLU A 158 64.87 -19.76 34.19
N ASP A 159 63.86 -20.63 34.29
CA ASP A 159 64.02 -21.98 34.86
C ASP A 159 65.05 -22.81 34.07
N ALA A 160 65.04 -22.73 32.73
CA ALA A 160 66.03 -23.42 31.90
C ALA A 160 67.47 -22.92 32.16
N LEU A 161 67.66 -21.61 32.30
CA LEU A 161 68.96 -21.02 32.63
C LEU A 161 69.43 -21.42 34.03
N LEU A 162 68.54 -21.37 35.03
CA LEU A 162 68.84 -21.77 36.40
C LEU A 162 69.21 -23.26 36.48
N ARG A 163 68.50 -24.13 35.76
CA ARG A 163 68.84 -25.57 35.67
C ARG A 163 70.22 -25.79 35.05
N ALA A 164 70.53 -25.09 33.95
CA ALA A 164 71.85 -25.19 33.32
C ALA A 164 72.98 -24.70 34.25
N ALA A 165 72.77 -23.58 34.95
CA ALA A 165 73.73 -23.07 35.93
C ALA A 165 73.92 -24.02 37.11
N ALA A 166 72.84 -24.62 37.62
CA ALA A 166 72.89 -25.61 38.69
C ALA A 166 73.66 -26.87 38.26
N GLU A 167 73.46 -27.34 37.02
CA GLU A 167 74.18 -28.50 36.49
C GLU A 167 75.67 -28.23 36.32
N HIS A 168 76.02 -27.07 35.79
CA HIS A 168 77.42 -26.65 35.69
C HIS A 168 78.08 -26.50 37.07
N ALA A 169 77.36 -25.97 38.07
CA ALA A 169 77.86 -25.90 39.45
C ALA A 169 78.08 -27.30 40.04
N ARG A 170 77.17 -28.25 39.78
CA ARG A 170 77.32 -29.66 40.18
C ARG A 170 78.57 -30.29 39.56
N SER A 171 78.80 -30.13 38.25
CA SER A 171 79.99 -30.69 37.59
C SER A 171 81.28 -30.13 38.20
N ARG A 172 81.35 -28.82 38.44
CA ARG A 172 82.49 -28.18 39.10
C ARG A 172 82.73 -28.71 40.52
N ILE A 173 81.67 -28.98 41.28
CA ILE A 173 81.80 -29.59 42.60
C ILE A 173 82.42 -30.98 42.47
N THR A 174 81.92 -31.82 41.56
CA THR A 174 82.48 -33.17 41.32
C THR A 174 83.94 -33.13 40.88
N GLU A 175 84.33 -32.21 39.99
CA GLU A 175 85.73 -32.02 39.58
C GLU A 175 86.64 -31.61 40.75
N LEU A 176 86.18 -30.65 41.57
CA LEU A 176 86.91 -30.21 42.75
C LEU A 176 87.05 -31.33 43.80
N GLU A 177 86.01 -32.15 43.97
CA GLU A 177 86.05 -33.33 44.83
C GLU A 177 87.09 -34.34 44.34
N GLN A 178 87.12 -34.64 43.04
CA GLN A 178 88.12 -35.54 42.43
C GLN A 178 89.54 -35.00 42.60
N HIS A 179 89.77 -33.71 42.34
CA HIS A 179 91.08 -33.09 42.55
C HIS A 179 91.49 -33.15 44.02
N ALA A 180 90.57 -32.87 44.95
CA ALA A 180 90.86 -32.96 46.38
C ALA A 180 91.22 -34.40 46.80
N GLU A 181 90.58 -35.42 46.23
CA GLU A 181 90.94 -36.82 46.48
C GLU A 181 92.33 -37.17 45.95
N VAL A 182 92.70 -36.71 44.75
CA VAL A 182 94.04 -36.91 44.19
C VAL A 182 95.10 -36.25 45.10
N LEU A 183 94.91 -34.99 45.48
CA LEU A 183 95.84 -34.30 46.37
C LEU A 183 95.97 -35.00 47.74
N ARG A 184 94.87 -35.52 48.30
CA ARG A 184 94.91 -36.30 49.55
C ARG A 184 95.72 -37.59 49.38
N ARG A 185 95.58 -38.29 48.26
CA ARG A 185 96.35 -39.51 47.96
C ARG A 185 97.83 -39.20 47.84
N GLU A 186 98.20 -38.21 47.03
CA GLU A 186 99.59 -37.76 46.87
C GLU A 186 100.21 -37.33 48.21
N HIS A 187 99.46 -36.58 49.03
CA HIS A 187 99.92 -36.22 50.37
C HIS A 187 100.18 -37.44 51.26
N GLY A 188 99.29 -38.44 51.22
CA GLY A 188 99.48 -39.70 51.96
C GLY A 188 100.70 -40.50 51.48
N GLU A 189 100.95 -40.53 50.17
CA GLU A 189 102.14 -41.16 49.57
C GLU A 189 103.43 -40.43 50.01
N LEU A 190 103.44 -39.10 49.95
CA LEU A 190 104.57 -38.28 50.42
C LEU A 190 104.85 -38.48 51.92
N LEU A 191 103.81 -38.53 52.76
CA LEU A 191 103.97 -38.83 54.19
C LEU A 191 104.55 -40.22 54.43
N THR A 192 104.10 -41.21 53.66
CA THR A 192 104.62 -42.58 53.74
C THR A 192 106.09 -42.64 53.32
N ALA A 193 106.46 -41.94 52.23
CA ALA A 193 107.84 -41.83 51.74
C ALA A 193 108.74 -41.09 52.74
N LEU A 194 108.25 -40.02 53.38
CA LEU A 194 108.98 -39.31 54.42
C LEU A 194 109.21 -40.20 55.65
N THR A 195 108.19 -40.96 56.05
CA THR A 195 108.28 -41.89 57.18
C THR A 195 109.27 -43.01 56.91
N SER A 196 109.27 -43.58 55.69
CA SER A 196 110.22 -44.62 55.30
C SER A 196 111.65 -44.08 55.19
N ALA A 197 111.83 -42.86 54.66
CA ALA A 197 113.13 -42.19 54.61
C ALA A 197 113.67 -41.89 56.02
N ASN A 198 112.84 -41.40 56.94
CA ASN A 198 113.23 -41.20 58.33
C ASN A 198 113.64 -42.52 59.00
N ARG A 199 112.87 -43.60 58.80
CA ARG A 199 113.22 -44.94 59.30
C ARG A 199 114.56 -45.43 58.74
N TYR A 200 114.82 -45.22 57.45
CA TYR A 200 116.10 -45.56 56.83
C TYR A 200 117.27 -44.76 57.42
N ILE A 201 117.07 -43.46 57.71
CA ILE A 201 118.08 -42.63 58.38
C ILE A 201 118.35 -43.13 59.80
N ASP A 202 117.32 -43.54 60.53
CA ASP A 202 117.46 -44.08 61.89
C ASP A 202 118.14 -45.47 61.90
N GLU A 203 117.91 -46.31 60.88
CA GLU A 203 118.59 -47.61 60.71
C GLU A 203 120.08 -47.48 60.30
N MET A 204 120.50 -46.31 59.81
CA MET A 204 121.88 -46.02 59.36
C MET A 204 122.76 -45.33 60.43
N ARG A 205 122.22 -45.04 61.62
CA ARG A 205 122.95 -44.46 62.77
C ARG A 205 123.31 -45.53 63.80
#